data_AF-A0A0F8BHU1-F1
#
_entry.id   AF-A0A0F8BHU1-F1
#
_cell.length_a   1.000
_cell.length_b   1.000
_cell.length_c   1.000
_cell.angle_alpha   90.00
_cell.angle_beta   90.00
_cell.angle_gamma   90.00
#
_symmetry.space_group_name_H-M   'P 1'
#
loop_
_entity.id
_entity.type
_entity.pdbx_description
1 polymer ?
#
loop_
_entity_poly.entity_id
_entity_poly.type
_entity_poly.pdbx_seq_one_letter_code
_entity_poly.pdbx_strand_id
1 'polypeptide(L)'
;MYAVVGCNECAAMWLLADPRTSDSAGCPRCGKTHQTAKLKRFFESEDRDAAREARAALLAKKRDESAAFAELDHVSELERAVDEAGIDDREYLEASGIDADAVDEAAARAEGGGSDSRSRTAIVRDAVEAVDEPTEENVVARASEQGVPAEAAGEILTRLARRGELSESGGRYRSL
;
A
#
# COMPACT_ATOMS: atom_id res chain seq x y z
N MET A 1 -4.39 -8.66 -21.68
CA MET A 1 -5.54 -8.04 -22.40
C MET A 1 -6.80 -8.20 -21.55
N TYR A 2 -7.68 -7.22 -21.50
CA TYR A 2 -8.88 -7.20 -20.68
C TYR A 2 -10.14 -7.04 -21.53
N ALA A 3 -11.21 -7.73 -21.13
CA ALA A 3 -12.53 -7.57 -21.73
C ALA A 3 -13.62 -7.37 -20.68
N VAL A 4 -14.57 -6.48 -20.96
CA VAL A 4 -15.80 -6.35 -20.18
C VAL A 4 -16.83 -7.32 -20.74
N VAL A 5 -17.23 -8.28 -19.91
CA VAL A 5 -18.18 -9.34 -20.27
C VAL A 5 -19.41 -9.30 -19.36
N GLY A 6 -20.49 -9.94 -19.79
CA GLY A 6 -21.75 -9.95 -19.05
C GLY A 6 -22.38 -11.34 -18.93
N CYS A 7 -23.03 -11.60 -17.79
CA CYS A 7 -23.73 -12.84 -17.49
C CYS A 7 -25.12 -12.77 -18.11
N ASN A 8 -25.50 -13.79 -18.88
CA ASN A 8 -26.85 -13.87 -19.47
C ASN A 8 -27.96 -14.20 -18.44
N GLU A 9 -27.63 -14.74 -17.27
CA GLU A 9 -28.63 -15.09 -16.23
C GLU A 9 -28.97 -13.92 -15.31
N CYS A 10 -27.95 -13.28 -14.74
CA CYS A 10 -28.14 -12.24 -13.71
C CYS A 10 -27.74 -10.84 -14.18
N ALA A 11 -27.35 -10.71 -15.46
CA ALA A 11 -26.95 -9.46 -16.10
C ALA A 11 -25.79 -8.72 -15.40
N ALA A 12 -25.00 -9.43 -14.57
CA ALA A 12 -23.79 -8.91 -13.96
C ALA A 12 -22.72 -8.68 -15.03
N MET A 13 -21.99 -7.58 -14.93
CA MET A 13 -20.84 -7.28 -15.80
C MET A 13 -19.55 -7.32 -14.98
N TRP A 14 -18.47 -7.88 -15.53
CA TRP A 14 -17.16 -7.99 -14.89
C TRP A 14 -16.02 -7.94 -15.90
N LEU A 15 -14.80 -7.84 -15.38
CA LEU A 15 -13.56 -7.84 -16.16
C LEU A 15 -13.00 -9.25 -16.27
N LEU A 16 -12.73 -9.68 -17.49
CA LEU A 16 -12.04 -10.92 -17.78
C LEU A 16 -10.64 -10.62 -18.28
N ALA A 17 -9.63 -11.15 -17.58
CA ALA A 17 -8.24 -11.13 -18.03
C ALA A 17 -8.00 -12.22 -19.07
N ASP A 18 -7.22 -11.90 -20.09
CA ASP A 18 -6.78 -12.77 -21.18
C ASP A 18 -7.92 -13.65 -21.74
N PRO A 19 -8.97 -13.01 -22.31
CA PRO A 19 -10.16 -13.71 -22.81
C PRO A 19 -9.89 -14.65 -24.00
N ARG A 20 -8.66 -14.64 -24.54
CA ARG A 20 -8.22 -15.51 -25.63
C ARG A 20 -7.65 -16.84 -25.13
N THR A 21 -7.10 -16.87 -23.91
CA THR A 21 -6.49 -18.06 -23.31
C THR A 21 -7.39 -18.69 -22.25
N SER A 22 -8.33 -17.93 -21.71
CA SER A 22 -9.29 -18.41 -20.71
C SER A 22 -10.48 -19.10 -21.36
N ASP A 23 -10.60 -20.43 -21.27
CA ASP A 23 -11.71 -21.19 -21.87
C ASP A 23 -13.06 -20.97 -21.17
N SER A 24 -13.03 -20.71 -19.86
CA SER A 24 -14.22 -20.49 -19.04
C SER A 24 -14.06 -19.30 -18.10
N ALA A 25 -15.19 -18.69 -17.74
CA ALA A 25 -15.26 -17.57 -16.81
C ALA A 25 -16.44 -17.73 -15.86
N GLY A 26 -16.19 -17.60 -14.55
CA GLY A 26 -17.21 -17.61 -13.52
C GLY A 26 -17.86 -16.24 -13.35
N CYS A 27 -19.19 -16.19 -13.32
CA CYS A 27 -19.90 -14.97 -12.94
C CYS A 27 -19.68 -14.68 -11.45
N PRO A 28 -19.13 -13.52 -11.06
CA PRO A 28 -18.84 -13.19 -9.66
C PRO A 28 -20.11 -12.97 -8.81
N ARG A 29 -21.29 -12.84 -9.44
CA ARG A 29 -22.55 -12.58 -8.73
C ARG A 29 -23.35 -13.83 -8.45
N CYS A 30 -23.55 -14.69 -9.45
CA CYS A 30 -24.37 -15.90 -9.32
C CYS A 30 -23.55 -17.20 -9.34
N GLY A 31 -22.22 -17.12 -9.49
CA GLY A 31 -21.32 -18.28 -9.51
C GLY A 31 -21.40 -19.14 -10.77
N LYS A 32 -22.30 -18.84 -11.73
CA LYS A 32 -22.43 -19.63 -12.95
C LYS A 32 -21.15 -19.56 -13.80
N THR A 33 -20.66 -20.71 -14.21
CA THR A 33 -19.54 -20.82 -15.16
C THR A 33 -20.06 -20.67 -16.58
N HIS A 34 -19.41 -19.80 -17.35
CA HIS A 34 -19.70 -19.54 -18.76
C HIS A 34 -18.51 -19.98 -19.62
N GLN A 35 -18.78 -20.40 -20.86
CA GLN A 35 -17.72 -20.55 -21.87
C GLN A 35 -17.32 -19.18 -22.37
N THR A 36 -16.05 -18.82 -22.25
CA THR A 36 -15.55 -17.48 -22.61
C THR A 36 -15.83 -17.12 -24.06
N ALA A 37 -15.70 -18.09 -24.97
CA ALA A 37 -15.99 -17.90 -26.39
C ALA A 37 -17.45 -17.49 -26.69
N LYS A 38 -18.39 -17.79 -25.79
CA LYS A 38 -19.81 -17.45 -25.94
C LYS A 38 -20.21 -16.17 -25.23
N LEU A 39 -19.31 -15.57 -24.43
CA LEU A 39 -19.61 -14.34 -23.73
C LEU A 39 -19.57 -13.16 -24.70
N LYS A 40 -20.60 -12.31 -24.63
CA LYS A 40 -20.59 -11.03 -25.31
C LYS A 40 -19.52 -10.14 -24.68
N ARG A 41 -18.60 -9.66 -25.51
CA ARG A 41 -17.59 -8.67 -25.15
C ARG A 41 -18.15 -7.29 -25.44
N PHE A 42 -18.33 -6.48 -24.41
CA PHE A 42 -18.85 -5.13 -24.54
C PHE A 42 -17.75 -4.11 -24.82
N PHE A 43 -16.54 -4.41 -24.34
CA PHE A 43 -15.35 -3.57 -24.51
C PHE A 43 -14.11 -4.47 -24.38
N GLU A 44 -13.04 -4.13 -25.09
CA GLU A 44 -11.74 -4.81 -25.04
C GLU A 44 -10.63 -3.74 -25.02
N SER A 45 -9.63 -3.94 -24.17
CA SER A 45 -8.44 -3.06 -24.08
C SER A 45 -7.24 -3.85 -23.57
N GLU A 46 -6.03 -3.39 -23.88
CA GLU A 46 -4.82 -3.91 -23.24
C GLU A 46 -4.59 -3.30 -21.86
N ASP A 47 -5.08 -2.08 -21.66
CA ASP A 47 -5.06 -1.37 -20.38
C ASP A 47 -6.23 -1.80 -19.49
N ARG A 48 -5.88 -2.19 -18.26
CA ARG A 48 -6.83 -2.61 -17.23
C ARG A 48 -7.72 -1.47 -16.77
N ASP A 49 -7.20 -0.25 -16.68
CA ASP A 49 -7.93 0.88 -16.11
C ASP A 49 -8.93 1.43 -17.12
N ALA A 50 -8.56 1.53 -18.40
CA ALA A 50 -9.51 1.75 -19.48
C ALA A 50 -10.66 0.73 -19.48
N ALA A 51 -10.39 -0.55 -19.18
CA ALA A 51 -11.42 -1.57 -19.10
C ALA A 51 -12.32 -1.41 -17.85
N ARG A 52 -11.75 -0.98 -16.71
CA ARG A 52 -12.52 -0.64 -15.49
C ARG A 52 -13.44 0.55 -15.73
N GLU A 53 -12.92 1.61 -16.34
CA GLU A 53 -13.66 2.80 -16.74
C GLU A 53 -14.84 2.43 -17.65
N ALA A 54 -14.57 1.67 -18.72
CA ALA A 54 -15.61 1.23 -19.64
C ALA A 54 -16.69 0.38 -18.95
N ARG A 55 -16.32 -0.49 -18.00
CA ARG A 55 -17.29 -1.25 -17.20
C ARG A 55 -18.15 -0.33 -16.35
N ALA A 56 -17.57 0.69 -15.73
CA ALA A 56 -18.30 1.64 -14.91
C ALA A 56 -19.29 2.45 -15.75
N ALA A 57 -18.85 2.97 -16.90
CA ALA A 57 -19.71 3.66 -17.87
C ALA A 57 -20.89 2.79 -18.36
N LEU A 58 -20.64 1.51 -18.66
CA LEU A 58 -21.69 0.56 -19.05
C LEU A 58 -22.71 0.31 -17.93
N LEU A 59 -22.25 0.24 -16.67
CA LEU A 59 -23.13 0.09 -15.51
C LEU A 59 -23.98 1.33 -15.26
N ALA A 60 -23.38 2.53 -15.38
CA ALA A 60 -24.07 3.80 -15.28
C ALA A 60 -25.14 3.93 -16.36
N LYS A 61 -24.79 3.66 -17.63
CA LYS A 61 -25.74 3.63 -18.74
C LYS A 61 -26.90 2.66 -18.51
N LYS A 62 -26.62 1.48 -17.96
CA LYS A 62 -27.67 0.49 -17.63
C LYS A 62 -28.63 0.97 -16.54
N ARG A 63 -28.19 1.90 -15.69
CA ARG A 63 -28.97 2.50 -14.60
C ARG A 63 -29.57 3.86 -14.96
N ASP A 64 -29.36 4.35 -16.18
CA ASP A 64 -29.71 5.71 -16.62
C ASP A 64 -28.96 6.84 -15.88
N GLU A 65 -27.81 6.51 -15.28
CA GLU A 65 -26.97 7.41 -14.47
C GLU A 65 -25.74 7.93 -15.25
N SER A 66 -25.83 7.98 -16.58
CA SER A 66 -24.66 8.35 -17.42
C SER A 66 -24.20 9.78 -17.17
N ALA A 67 -25.12 10.69 -16.84
CA ALA A 67 -24.80 12.07 -16.52
C ALA A 67 -24.02 12.16 -15.21
N ALA A 68 -24.49 11.49 -14.15
CA ALA A 68 -23.78 11.44 -12.88
C ALA A 68 -22.38 10.82 -13.00
N PHE A 69 -22.23 9.80 -13.86
CA PHE A 69 -20.93 9.20 -14.14
C PHE A 69 -19.97 10.16 -14.87
N ALA A 70 -20.47 11.00 -15.77
CA ALA A 70 -19.65 11.95 -16.52
C ALA A 70 -19.06 13.08 -15.65
N GLU A 71 -19.65 13.34 -14.49
CA GLU A 71 -19.14 14.30 -13.49
C GLU A 71 -18.05 13.72 -12.60
N LEU A 72 -17.82 12.39 -12.64
CA LEU A 72 -16.75 11.74 -11.87
C LEU A 72 -15.44 11.80 -12.64
N ASP A 73 -14.34 11.89 -11.88
CA ASP A 73 -13.00 11.76 -12.45
C ASP A 73 -12.74 10.33 -12.95
N HIS A 74 -11.79 10.22 -13.88
CA HIS A 74 -11.36 8.92 -14.42
C HIS A 74 -10.87 8.00 -13.29
N VAL A 75 -11.10 6.68 -13.41
CA VAL A 75 -10.72 5.69 -12.38
C VAL A 75 -9.27 5.84 -11.90
N SER A 76 -8.33 6.14 -12.79
CA SER A 76 -6.92 6.35 -12.43
C SER A 76 -6.68 7.56 -11.51
N GLU A 77 -7.43 8.64 -11.72
CA GLU A 77 -7.33 9.84 -10.88
C GLU A 77 -8.02 9.61 -9.52
N LEU A 78 -9.14 8.87 -9.51
CA LEU A 78 -9.79 8.46 -8.28
C LEU A 78 -8.91 7.54 -7.42
N GLU A 79 -8.16 6.60 -8.05
CA GLU A 79 -7.21 5.75 -7.32
C GLU A 79 -6.09 6.58 -6.69
N ARG A 80 -5.52 7.54 -7.43
CA ARG A 80 -4.51 8.46 -6.88
C ARG A 80 -5.04 9.32 -5.74
N ALA A 81 -6.28 9.79 -5.85
CA ALA A 81 -6.94 10.55 -4.79
C ALA A 81 -7.16 9.70 -3.53
N VAL A 82 -7.45 8.39 -3.67
CA VAL A 82 -7.55 7.47 -2.53
C VAL A 82 -6.18 7.25 -1.88
N ASP A 83 -5.13 7.08 -2.68
CA ASP A 83 -3.76 6.92 -2.17
C ASP A 83 -3.29 8.17 -1.39
N GLU A 84 -3.74 9.37 -1.79
CA GLU A 84 -3.42 10.62 -1.08
C GLU A 84 -4.34 10.91 0.12
N ALA A 85 -5.62 10.52 0.05
CA ALA A 85 -6.60 10.80 1.10
C ALA A 85 -6.67 9.75 2.21
N GLY A 86 -6.07 8.58 2.00
CA GLY A 86 -6.02 7.49 2.98
C GLY A 86 -5.14 7.83 4.20
N ILE A 87 -5.42 7.15 5.32
CA ILE A 87 -4.47 7.09 6.42
C ILE A 87 -3.28 6.27 5.93
N ASP A 88 -2.08 6.81 6.02
CA ASP A 88 -0.90 6.08 5.57
C ASP A 88 -0.69 4.80 6.40
N ASP A 89 -0.07 3.78 5.81
CA ASP A 89 0.09 2.48 6.48
C ASP A 89 0.78 2.60 7.85
N ARG A 90 1.71 3.56 7.99
CA ARG A 90 2.41 3.80 9.24
C ARG A 90 1.49 4.43 10.27
N GLU A 91 0.75 5.47 9.92
CA GLU A 91 -0.23 6.11 10.80
C GLU A 91 -1.29 5.07 11.23
N TYR A 92 -1.74 4.20 10.32
CA TYR A 92 -2.67 3.13 10.64
C TYR A 92 -2.08 2.11 11.62
N LEU A 93 -0.84 1.66 11.40
CA LEU A 93 -0.15 0.71 12.28
C LEU A 93 0.08 1.32 13.66
N GLU A 94 0.59 2.55 13.73
CA GLU A 94 0.89 3.26 14.97
C GLU A 94 -0.41 3.53 15.76
N ALA A 95 -1.50 3.94 15.10
CA ALA A 95 -2.82 4.09 15.72
C ALA A 95 -3.39 2.75 16.23
N SER A 96 -3.02 1.64 15.59
CA SER A 96 -3.37 0.27 16.02
C SER A 96 -2.45 -0.27 17.14
N GLY A 97 -1.49 0.53 17.61
CA GLY A 97 -0.50 0.13 18.62
C GLY A 97 0.58 -0.81 18.09
N ILE A 98 0.70 -0.94 16.76
CA ILE A 98 1.73 -1.72 16.07
C ILE A 98 2.88 -0.78 15.71
N ASP A 99 4.11 -1.21 15.96
CA ASP A 99 5.30 -0.43 15.60
C ASP A 99 5.58 -0.56 14.10
N ALA A 100 5.24 0.48 13.34
CA ALA A 100 5.46 0.55 11.91
C ALA A 100 6.94 0.36 11.52
N ASP A 101 7.89 0.90 12.30
CA ASP A 101 9.32 0.71 12.01
C ASP A 101 9.73 -0.76 12.15
N ALA A 102 9.21 -1.45 13.16
CA ALA A 102 9.50 -2.87 13.35
C ALA A 102 8.90 -3.74 12.23
N VAL A 103 7.72 -3.37 11.72
CA VAL A 103 7.09 -4.02 10.57
C VAL A 103 7.93 -3.80 9.31
N ASP A 104 8.34 -2.56 9.03
CA ASP A 104 9.20 -2.21 7.89
C ASP A 104 10.52 -3.01 7.92
N GLU A 105 11.15 -3.12 9.09
CA GLU A 105 12.37 -3.93 9.24
C GLU A 105 12.11 -5.43 9.05
N ALA A 106 10.97 -5.96 9.52
CA ALA A 106 10.62 -7.37 9.33
C ALA A 106 10.41 -7.68 7.86
N ALA A 107 9.74 -6.80 7.12
CA ALA A 107 9.58 -6.88 5.67
C ALA A 107 10.95 -6.87 4.96
N ALA A 108 11.83 -5.92 5.30
CA ALA A 108 13.17 -5.82 4.72
C ALA A 108 14.02 -7.08 4.91
N ARG A 109 13.90 -7.76 6.07
CA ARG A 109 14.56 -9.04 6.34
C ARG A 109 13.98 -10.19 5.52
N ALA A 110 12.65 -10.20 5.32
CA ALA A 110 11.95 -11.25 4.58
C ALA A 110 12.19 -11.16 3.06
N GLU A 111 12.26 -9.94 2.51
CA GLU A 111 12.40 -9.70 1.07
C GLU A 111 13.85 -9.75 0.57
N GLY A 112 14.83 -9.91 1.47
CA GLY A 112 16.23 -10.05 1.09
C GLY A 112 16.81 -8.79 0.45
N GLY A 113 16.73 -7.66 1.15
CA GLY A 113 17.54 -6.46 0.88
C GLY A 113 17.13 -5.67 -0.36
N GLY A 114 16.04 -4.91 -0.26
CA GLY A 114 15.50 -4.14 -1.38
C GLY A 114 14.79 -2.83 -1.01
N SER A 115 15.31 -2.05 -0.07
CA SER A 115 15.09 -0.59 -0.11
C SER A 115 16.38 0.13 0.32
N ASP A 116 16.88 1.00 -0.55
CA ASP A 116 18.10 1.80 -0.36
C ASP A 116 17.91 2.91 0.71
N SER A 117 16.71 3.03 1.27
CA SER A 117 16.40 3.92 2.39
C SER A 117 16.62 3.19 3.71
N ARG A 118 17.72 3.51 4.40
CA ARG A 118 17.94 3.07 5.79
C ARG A 118 16.72 3.42 6.65
N SER A 119 16.19 2.45 7.40
CA SER A 119 15.05 2.69 8.30
C SER A 119 15.42 3.74 9.36
N ARG A 120 14.43 4.49 9.86
CA ARG A 120 14.67 5.49 10.93
C ARG A 120 15.31 4.84 12.16
N THR A 121 14.89 3.61 12.49
CA THR A 121 15.50 2.80 13.55
C THR A 121 16.96 2.43 13.29
N ALA A 122 17.31 2.04 12.05
CA ALA A 122 18.70 1.80 11.68
C ALA A 122 19.53 3.08 11.80
N ILE A 123 19.00 4.22 11.33
CA ILE A 123 19.66 5.53 11.44
C ILE A 123 19.90 5.91 12.91
N VAL A 124 18.91 5.71 13.78
CA VAL A 124 19.04 5.99 15.23
C VAL A 124 20.04 5.05 15.88
N ARG A 125 20.08 3.77 15.50
CA ARG A 125 21.07 2.82 16.02
C ARG A 125 22.49 3.19 15.58
N ASP A 126 22.68 3.49 14.30
CA ASP A 126 23.95 3.98 13.77
C ASP A 126 24.38 5.27 14.47
N ALA A 127 23.44 6.16 14.79
CA ALA A 127 23.72 7.40 15.51
C ALA A 127 24.23 7.14 16.94
N VAL A 128 23.70 6.13 17.65
CA VAL A 128 24.21 5.74 18.98
C VAL A 128 25.66 5.25 18.89
N GLU A 129 26.03 4.53 17.84
CA GLU A 129 27.39 4.00 17.67
C GLU A 129 28.38 5.05 17.16
N ALA A 130 27.91 6.03 16.40
CA ALA A 130 28.76 7.03 15.76
C ALA A 130 29.10 8.24 16.65
N VAL A 131 28.32 8.48 17.72
CA VAL A 131 28.49 9.64 18.60
C VAL A 131 29.41 9.28 19.78
N ASP A 132 30.45 10.10 20.00
CA ASP A 132 31.43 9.88 21.08
C ASP A 132 30.81 9.91 22.49
N GLU A 133 29.80 10.77 22.69
CA GLU A 133 29.02 10.85 23.93
C GLU A 133 27.54 10.59 23.62
N PRO A 134 27.08 9.33 23.67
CA PRO A 134 25.76 8.92 23.18
C PRO A 134 24.64 9.29 24.16
N THR A 135 24.45 10.58 24.42
CA THR A 135 23.28 11.12 25.12
C THR A 135 22.09 11.19 24.19
N GLU A 136 20.88 11.25 24.75
CA GLU A 136 19.64 11.43 23.96
C GLU A 136 19.77 12.62 23.00
N GLU A 137 20.20 13.77 23.51
CA GLU A 137 20.37 15.00 22.72
C GLU A 137 21.32 14.80 21.54
N ASN A 138 22.50 14.21 21.77
CA ASN A 138 23.50 14.04 20.72
C ASN A 138 23.06 13.00 19.68
N VAL A 139 22.40 11.93 20.11
CA VAL A 139 21.87 10.89 19.21
C VAL A 139 20.73 11.45 18.36
N VAL A 140 19.80 12.19 18.97
CA VAL A 140 18.68 12.84 18.27
C VAL A 140 19.19 13.86 17.25
N ALA A 141 20.16 14.69 17.62
CA ALA A 141 20.81 15.64 16.71
C ALA A 141 21.43 14.90 15.51
N ARG A 142 22.18 13.82 15.77
CA ARG A 142 22.84 13.03 14.73
C ARG A 142 21.87 12.28 13.80
N ALA A 143 20.76 11.78 14.33
CA ALA A 143 19.70 11.16 13.54
C ALA A 143 18.93 12.19 12.69
N SER A 144 18.76 13.40 13.22
CA SER A 144 18.13 14.52 12.51
C SER A 144 18.92 14.98 11.30
N GLU A 145 20.26 15.00 11.39
CA GLU A 145 21.15 15.26 10.24
C GLU A 145 20.96 14.23 9.10
N GLN A 146 20.47 13.03 9.43
CA GLN A 146 20.22 11.95 8.48
C GLN A 146 18.74 11.85 8.06
N GLY A 147 17.91 12.83 8.46
CA GLY A 147 16.51 12.96 7.99
C GLY A 147 15.45 12.37 8.91
N VAL A 148 15.79 11.97 10.15
CA VAL A 148 14.80 11.51 11.15
C VAL A 148 14.29 12.70 11.96
N PRO A 149 12.98 12.98 12.04
CA PRO A 149 12.47 14.04 12.91
C PRO A 149 12.91 13.85 14.37
N ALA A 150 13.27 14.94 15.06
CA ALA A 150 13.88 14.87 16.39
C ALA A 150 12.99 14.14 17.43
N GLU A 151 11.67 14.40 17.40
CA GLU A 151 10.69 13.72 18.23
C GLU A 151 10.67 12.21 17.97
N ALA A 152 10.59 11.81 16.70
CA ALA A 152 10.63 10.41 16.28
C ALA A 152 11.94 9.72 16.70
N ALA A 153 13.08 10.42 16.59
CA ALA A 153 14.37 9.87 17.01
C ALA A 153 14.41 9.58 18.52
N GLY A 154 13.87 10.48 19.35
CA GLY A 154 13.79 10.30 20.81
C GLY A 154 12.85 9.16 21.22
N GLU A 155 11.71 9.04 20.53
CA GLU A 155 10.78 7.93 20.74
C GLU A 155 11.40 6.58 20.37
N ILE A 156 12.05 6.49 19.20
CA ILE A 156 12.76 5.29 18.74
C ILE A 156 13.84 4.91 19.75
N LEU A 157 14.64 5.87 20.22
CA LEU A 157 15.70 5.65 21.20
C LEU A 157 15.15 5.07 22.52
N THR A 158 14.07 5.66 23.04
CA THR A 158 13.36 5.19 24.24
C THR A 158 12.81 3.77 24.02
N ARG A 159 12.26 3.51 22.83
CA ARG A 159 11.69 2.21 22.46
C ARG A 159 12.75 1.11 22.40
N LEU A 160 13.89 1.39 21.77
CA LEU A 160 15.03 0.47 21.69
C LEU A 160 15.57 0.12 23.09
N ALA A 161 15.65 1.11 23.98
CA ALA A 161 16.04 0.88 25.37
C ALA A 161 15.02 0.00 26.13
N ARG A 162 13.71 0.24 25.94
CA ARG A 162 12.64 -0.57 26.57
C ARG A 162 12.63 -2.02 26.08
N ARG A 163 13.02 -2.27 24.84
CA ARG A 163 13.11 -3.62 24.25
C ARG A 163 14.39 -4.37 24.63
N GLY A 164 15.34 -3.70 25.29
CA GLY A 164 16.63 -4.28 25.62
C GLY A 164 17.56 -4.43 24.41
N GLU A 165 17.34 -3.66 23.35
CA GLU A 165 18.26 -3.57 22.21
C GLU A 165 19.36 -2.53 22.47
N LEU A 166 19.07 -1.54 23.30
CA LEU A 166 20.03 -0.59 23.85
C LEU A 166 19.97 -0.65 25.38
N SER A 167 21.10 -0.37 26.03
CA SER A 167 21.17 -0.15 27.47
C SER A 167 21.39 1.32 27.74
N GLU A 168 20.54 1.91 28.59
CA GLU A 168 20.72 3.26 29.10
C GLU A 168 21.44 3.20 30.45
N SER A 169 22.46 4.03 30.66
CA SER A 169 23.21 4.09 31.92
C SER A 169 23.68 5.51 32.19
N GLY A 170 22.95 6.20 33.09
CA GLY A 170 23.24 7.56 33.49
C GLY A 170 23.09 8.57 32.33
N GLY A 171 22.00 8.45 31.56
CA GLY A 171 21.72 9.36 30.44
C GLY A 171 22.54 9.09 29.17
N ARG A 172 23.28 7.98 29.11
CA ARG A 172 24.03 7.54 27.94
C ARG A 172 23.56 6.18 27.46
N TYR A 173 23.41 6.05 26.14
CA TYR A 173 22.96 4.83 25.47
C TYR A 173 24.13 4.03 24.94
N ARG A 174 24.02 2.71 24.97
CA ARG A 174 24.98 1.77 24.35
C ARG A 174 24.24 0.62 23.69
N SER A 175 24.76 0.11 22.57
CA SER A 175 24.29 -1.13 21.97
C SER A 175 24.64 -2.34 22.84
N LEU A 176 23.77 -3.35 22.82
CA LEU A 176 23.91 -4.62 23.55
C LEU A 176 24.32 -5.77 22.61
#